data_AF-A0A7C3PW58-F1
#
_entry.id   AF-A0A7C3PW58-F1
#
_cell.length_a   1.000
_cell.length_b   1.000
_cell.length_c   1.000
_cell.angle_alpha   90.00
_cell.angle_beta   90.00
_cell.angle_gamma   90.00
#
_symmetry.space_group_name_H-M   'P 1'
#
loop_
_entity.id
_entity.type
_entity.pdbx_description
1 polymer ?
#
loop_
_entity_poly.entity_id
_entity_poly.type
_entity_poly.pdbx_seq_one_letter_code
_entity_poly.pdbx_strand_id
1 'polypeptide(L)' 'LQAEPDSILLDNFDLEGLRWAVGRRNAGGTRPLLEASGGVSLERAREVALTGVDRISVGALTHSAPALDIGLDLIKVF' A
#
# COMPACT_ATOMS: atom_id res chain seq x y z
N LEU A 1 21.86 -0.13 3.91
CA LEU A 1 21.97 1.32 4.23
C LEU A 1 22.75 1.44 5.53
N GLN A 2 23.57 2.47 5.72
CA GLN A 2 24.35 2.62 6.96
C GLN A 2 23.47 2.72 8.22
N ALA A 3 22.25 3.26 8.09
CA ALA A 3 21.32 3.46 9.19
C ALA A 3 20.35 2.29 9.45
N GLU A 4 20.45 1.18 8.69
CA GLU A 4 19.66 -0.05 8.90
C GLU A 4 18.17 0.17 9.26
N PRO A 5 17.37 0.87 8.42
CA PRO A 5 15.99 1.17 8.76
C PRO A 5 15.13 -0.10 8.83
N ASP A 6 14.09 -0.09 9.67
CA ASP A 6 13.10 -1.17 9.71
C ASP A 6 12.19 -1.19 8.47
N SER A 7 11.94 -0.01 7.89
CA SER A 7 11.04 0.17 6.74
C SER A 7 11.56 1.23 5.78
N ILE A 8 11.25 1.07 4.49
CA ILE A 8 11.55 2.01 3.42
C ILE A 8 10.27 2.25 2.61
N LEU A 9 9.88 3.52 2.50
CA LEU A 9 8.77 3.96 1.65
C LEU A 9 9.29 4.24 0.23
N LEU A 10 8.73 3.54 -0.75
CA LEU A 10 8.99 3.70 -2.17
C LEU A 10 7.90 4.62 -2.76
N ASP A 11 8.19 5.91 -2.82
CA ASP A 11 7.23 6.92 -3.25
C ASP A 11 7.21 7.09 -4.77
N ASN A 12 6.02 6.94 -5.37
CA ASN A 12 5.74 7.14 -6.80
C ASN A 12 6.58 6.28 -7.76
N PHE A 13 7.01 5.09 -7.33
CA PHE A 13 7.68 4.12 -8.19
C PHE A 13 6.70 3.44 -9.17
N ASP A 14 7.17 3.14 -10.38
CA ASP A 14 6.46 2.24 -11.29
C ASP A 14 6.73 0.77 -10.97
N LEU A 15 6.08 -0.16 -11.70
CA LEU A 15 6.21 -1.59 -11.43
C LEU A 15 7.64 -2.12 -11.65
N GLU A 16 8.40 -1.52 -12.57
CA GLU A 16 9.79 -1.92 -12.81
C GLU A 16 10.68 -1.48 -11.66
N GLY A 17 10.57 -0.22 -11.24
CA GLY A 17 11.27 0.33 -10.09
C GLY A 17 10.96 -0.43 -8.80
N LEU A 18 9.69 -0.79 -8.57
CA LEU A 18 9.30 -1.59 -7.40
C LEU A 18 9.96 -2.97 -7.42
N ARG A 19 9.94 -3.68 -8.56
CA ARG A 19 10.61 -4.99 -8.70
C ARG A 19 12.12 -4.86 -8.51
N TRP A 20 12.72 -3.81 -9.05
CA TRP A 20 14.14 -3.52 -8.84
C TRP A 20 14.45 -3.30 -7.36
N ALA A 21 13.66 -2.48 -6.65
CA ALA A 21 13.86 -2.19 -5.23
C ALA A 21 13.72 -3.46 -4.38
N VAL A 22 12.72 -4.29 -4.66
CA VAL A 22 12.53 -5.60 -4.02
C VAL A 22 13.73 -6.52 -4.29
N GLY A 23 14.22 -6.57 -5.52
CA GLY A 23 15.43 -7.32 -5.88
C GLY A 23 16.67 -6.85 -5.12
N ARG A 24 16.88 -5.54 -5.01
CA ARG A 24 17.98 -4.93 -4.25
C ARG A 24 17.89 -5.28 -2.76
N ARG A 25 16.69 -5.20 -2.19
CA ARG A 25 16.43 -5.58 -0.79
C ARG A 25 16.73 -7.06 -0.56
N ASN A 26 16.26 -7.93 -1.45
CA ASN A 26 16.45 -9.39 -1.33
C ASN A 26 17.91 -9.83 -1.51
N ALA A 27 18.70 -9.10 -2.32
CA ALA A 27 20.12 -9.36 -2.49
C ALA A 27 21.00 -8.74 -1.38
N GLY A 28 20.43 -7.91 -0.51
CA GLY A 28 21.13 -7.25 0.59
C GLY A 28 21.28 -8.14 1.83
N GLY A 29 22.18 -7.75 2.73
CA GLY A 29 22.34 -8.40 4.04
C GLY A 29 21.30 -7.97 5.09
N THR A 30 20.64 -6.82 4.88
CA THR A 30 19.52 -6.36 5.70
C THR A 30 18.23 -6.43 4.90
N ARG A 31 17.10 -6.66 5.59
CA ARG A 31 15.80 -6.93 4.95
C ARG A 31 14.72 -5.98 5.48
N PRO A 32 14.84 -4.66 5.26
CA PRO A 32 13.79 -3.71 5.62
C PRO A 32 12.47 -4.09 4.94
N LEU A 33 11.36 -3.73 5.59
CA LEU A 33 10.04 -3.75 4.97
C LEU A 33 10.02 -2.72 3.84
N LEU A 34 9.46 -3.10 2.70
CA LEU A 34 9.24 -2.19 1.58
C LEU A 34 7.76 -1.84 1.50
N GLU A 35 7.46 -0.55 1.46
CA GLU A 35 6.12 -0.03 1.35
C GLU A 35 5.99 0.80 0.06
N ALA A 36 5.08 0.44 -0.84
CA ALA A 36 4.78 1.24 -2.02
C ALA A 36 3.76 2.35 -1.68
N SER A 37 4.02 3.57 -2.15
CA SER A 37 3.13 4.73 -1.97
C SER A 37 3.05 5.57 -3.25
N GLY A 38 2.01 6.40 -3.34
CA GLY A 38 1.79 7.33 -4.44
C GLY A 38 1.00 6.72 -5.61
N GLY A 39 -0.12 7.37 -5.97
CA GLY A 39 -0.90 7.03 -7.16
C GLY A 39 -1.46 5.60 -7.22
N VAL A 40 -1.59 4.92 -6.07
CA VAL A 40 -2.14 3.56 -5.99
C VAL A 40 -3.66 3.61 -6.06
N SER A 41 -4.24 2.78 -6.93
CA SER A 41 -5.67 2.54 -7.03
C SER A 41 -5.99 1.07 -6.73
N LEU A 42 -7.27 0.73 -6.54
CA LEU A 42 -7.69 -0.65 -6.27
C LEU A 42 -7.32 -1.58 -7.44
N GLU A 43 -7.41 -1.09 -8.67
CA GLU A 43 -7.07 -1.82 -9.90
C GLU A 43 -5.56 -2.13 -9.95
N ARG A 44 -4.72 -1.16 -9.55
CA ARG A 44 -3.26 -1.29 -9.56
C ARG A 44 -2.71 -2.06 -8.35
N ALA A 45 -3.46 -2.12 -7.24
CA ALA A 45 -2.99 -2.69 -5.98
C ALA A 45 -2.50 -4.13 -6.14
N ARG A 46 -3.15 -4.94 -6.98
CA ARG A 46 -2.73 -6.32 -7.26
C ARG A 46 -1.35 -6.37 -7.92
N GLU A 47 -1.14 -5.56 -8.96
CA GLU A 47 0.13 -5.54 -9.70
C GLU A 47 1.28 -5.04 -8.82
N VAL A 48 1.02 -4.03 -8.00
CA VAL A 48 1.95 -3.51 -6.99
C VAL A 48 2.31 -4.61 -5.99
N ALA A 49 1.32 -5.32 -5.43
CA ALA A 49 1.57 -6.41 -4.48
C ALA A 49 2.42 -7.53 -5.10
N LEU A 50 2.16 -7.88 -6.37
CA LEU A 50 2.91 -8.91 -7.10
C LEU A 50 4.38 -8.54 -7.37
N THR A 51 4.79 -7.28 -7.15
CA THR A 51 6.21 -6.91 -7.20
C THR A 51 7.02 -7.45 -6.01
N GLY A 52 6.34 -7.84 -4.93
CA GLY A 52 6.96 -8.39 -3.71
C GLY A 52 7.27 -7.34 -2.64
N VAL A 53 6.64 -6.17 -2.71
CA VAL A 53 6.59 -5.22 -1.58
C VAL A 53 5.80 -5.81 -0.42
N ASP A 54 6.14 -5.40 0.81
CA ASP A 54 5.52 -5.92 2.02
C ASP A 54 4.23 -5.16 2.38
N ARG A 55 4.12 -3.90 1.94
CA ARG A 55 2.99 -3.01 2.22
C ARG A 55 2.64 -2.11 1.04
N ILE A 56 1.40 -1.65 1.03
CA ILE A 56 0.89 -0.68 0.06
C ILE A 56 0.10 0.38 0.83
N SER A 57 0.53 1.62 0.71
CA SER A 57 -0.17 2.78 1.24
C SER A 57 -1.13 3.35 0.20
N VAL A 58 -2.41 3.49 0.57
CA VAL A 58 -3.48 3.97 -0.32
C VAL A 58 -4.19 5.14 0.35
N GLY A 59 -3.76 6.37 0.03
CA GLY A 59 -4.34 7.59 0.60
C GLY A 59 -5.84 7.74 0.32
N ALA A 60 -6.31 7.24 -0.83
CA ALA A 60 -7.71 7.33 -1.23
C ALA A 60 -8.67 6.64 -0.23
N LEU A 61 -8.18 5.71 0.61
CA LEU A 61 -8.97 5.07 1.67
C LEU A 61 -9.43 6.04 2.75
N THR A 62 -8.83 7.22 2.87
CA THR A 62 -9.22 8.23 3.87
C THR A 62 -9.67 9.53 3.23
N HIS A 63 -8.91 10.09 2.28
CA HIS A 63 -9.25 11.40 1.71
C HIS A 63 -10.33 11.35 0.61
N SER A 64 -10.71 10.15 0.14
CA SER A 64 -11.68 9.99 -0.95
C SER A 64 -12.53 8.72 -0.83
N ALA A 65 -12.66 8.16 0.36
CA ALA A 65 -13.54 7.02 0.58
C ALA A 65 -15.01 7.46 0.42
N PRO A 66 -15.81 6.80 -0.44
CA PRO A 66 -17.23 7.10 -0.54
C PRO A 66 -17.94 6.71 0.75
N ALA A 67 -18.92 7.52 1.17
CA ALA A 67 -19.78 7.18 2.29
C ALA A 67 -20.65 5.96 1.93
N LEU A 68 -20.78 5.02 2.87
CA LEU A 68 -21.78 3.96 2.76
C LEU A 68 -23.16 4.55 3.05
N ASP A 69 -24.13 4.29 2.18
CA ASP A 69 -25.52 4.70 2.39
C ASP A 69 -26.15 3.81 3.46
N ILE A 70 -26.43 4.37 4.64
CA ILE A 70 -26.95 3.66 5.80
C ILE A 70 -28.23 4.37 6.28
N GLY A 71 -29.34 3.63 6.30
CA GLY A 71 -30.62 4.07 6.85
C GLY A 71 -30.97 3.33 8.15
N LEU A 72 -31.74 3.98 9.01
CA LEU A 72 -32.32 3.38 10.22
C LEU A 72 -33.84 3.29 10.06
N ASP A 73 -34.34 2.06 9.90
CA ASP A 73 -35.78 1.79 9.88
C ASP A 73 -36.25 1.43 11.31
N LEU A 74 -37.00 2.34 11.92
CA LEU A 74 -37.58 2.11 13.24
C LEU A 74 -38.93 1.40 13.10
N ILE A 75 -39.03 0.21 13.68
CA ILE A 75 -40.30 -0.48 13.86
C ILE A 75 -40.91 -0.01 15.18
N LYS A 76 -42.13 0.53 15.13
CA LYS A 76 -42.87 0.86 16.35
C LYS A 76 -43.21 -0.42 17.09
N VAL A 77 -42.79 -0.49 18.35
CA VAL A 77 -43.24 -1.52 19.29
C VAL A 77 -44.12 -0.80 20.32
N PHE A 78 -45.41 -1.18 20.31
CA PHE A 78 -46.55 -0.68 21.10
C PHE A 78 -47.27 0.57 20.58
#